data_AF-A0A1L7W659-F1
#
_entry.id   AF-A0A1L7W659-F1
#
_cell.length_a   1.000
_cell.length_b   1.000
_cell.length_c   1.000
_cell.angle_alpha   90.00
_cell.angle_beta   90.00
_cell.angle_gamma   90.00
#
_symmetry.space_group_name_H-M   'P 1'
#
loop_
_entity.id
_entity.type
_entity.pdbx_description
1 polymer ?
#
loop_
_entity_poly.entity_id
_entity_poly.type
_entity_poly.pdbx_seq_one_letter_code
_entity_poly.pdbx_strand_id
1 'polypeptide(L)'
;MSSIRSIMSPQLRTVFRPQHFRSIQGPIRVQIATMSAVSNAIVKDHRELKKYYTEVVNSTDHDHQQRFGNQFVWELARHSISEELVIYPAMEKYMGDKGRRLADEDREEHHQVKERLKVFQNLKSTDPGYVPEIKHIWDLLDKHIEDEENRDLPALEKALAAHAEDADSLAASFERTKHFVPTRSHPSAGESPPFETVMGLLAAPIDRLADMFRKFPDKRDV
;
A
#
# COMPACT_ATOMS: atom_id res chain seq x y z
N MET A 1 -96.57 0.84 26.34
CA MET A 1 -96.72 2.01 27.24
C MET A 1 -95.33 2.58 27.52
N SER A 2 -95.13 3.87 27.22
CA SER A 2 -94.09 4.80 27.73
C SER A 2 -92.60 4.39 27.66
N SER A 3 -91.62 5.25 27.37
CA SER A 3 -91.52 6.71 27.48
C SER A 3 -90.38 7.22 26.58
N ILE A 4 -90.55 8.46 26.14
CA ILE A 4 -89.60 9.33 25.41
C ILE A 4 -88.40 9.74 26.28
N ARG A 5 -87.22 9.93 25.67
CA ARG A 5 -86.16 10.96 25.91
C ARG A 5 -85.03 10.72 24.88
N SER A 6 -84.86 11.54 23.85
CA SER A 6 -84.27 12.90 23.80
C SER A 6 -82.73 12.95 23.85
N ILE A 7 -82.14 13.17 22.65
CA ILE A 7 -81.01 14.06 22.28
C ILE A 7 -79.64 13.86 22.97
N MET A 8 -78.59 13.64 22.16
CA MET A 8 -77.41 14.52 21.98
C MET A 8 -76.21 13.74 21.42
N SER A 9 -75.79 14.14 20.21
CA SER A 9 -74.53 13.74 19.59
C SER A 9 -73.36 14.49 20.22
N PRO A 10 -72.28 13.83 20.68
CA PRO A 10 -71.06 14.53 21.05
C PRO A 10 -70.18 14.79 19.82
N GLN A 11 -69.81 16.06 19.63
CA GLN A 11 -68.76 16.48 18.70
C GLN A 11 -67.37 16.03 19.18
N LEU A 12 -66.50 15.81 18.19
CA LEU A 12 -65.06 15.52 18.25
C LEU A 12 -64.26 16.36 19.26
N ARG A 13 -63.22 15.76 19.86
CA ARG A 13 -61.96 16.45 20.18
C ARG A 13 -60.82 15.43 20.28
N THR A 14 -60.10 15.26 19.18
CA THR A 14 -58.82 14.56 19.13
C THR A 14 -57.79 15.39 19.90
N VAL A 15 -57.24 14.84 20.98
CA VAL A 15 -56.19 15.48 21.77
C VAL A 15 -54.86 15.26 21.03
N PHE A 16 -54.36 16.30 20.37
CA PHE A 16 -53.00 16.30 19.80
C PHE A 16 -51.99 16.50 20.93
N ARG A 17 -51.24 15.44 21.26
CA ARG A 17 -50.18 15.47 22.27
C ARG A 17 -48.88 15.91 21.58
N PRO A 18 -48.26 17.05 21.91
CA PRO A 18 -47.00 17.43 21.29
C PRO A 18 -45.89 16.50 21.78
N GLN A 19 -45.29 15.73 20.86
CA GLN A 19 -44.05 15.01 21.13
C GLN A 19 -42.91 16.02 21.11
N HIS A 20 -42.30 16.26 22.27
CA HIS A 20 -41.03 16.97 22.33
C HIS A 20 -39.93 16.10 21.70
N PHE A 21 -39.56 16.43 20.46
CA PHE A 21 -38.34 15.92 19.84
C PHE A 21 -37.14 16.53 20.58
N ARG A 22 -36.43 15.71 21.34
CA ARG A 22 -35.14 16.07 21.94
C ARG A 22 -34.08 15.83 20.87
N SER A 23 -33.63 16.90 20.20
CA SER A 23 -32.52 16.80 19.25
C SER A 23 -31.23 16.53 20.02
N ILE A 24 -30.77 15.27 20.01
CA ILE A 24 -29.41 14.92 20.43
C ILE A 24 -28.48 15.29 19.27
N GLN A 25 -28.14 16.58 19.17
CA GLN A 25 -27.00 17.02 18.38
C GLN A 25 -25.75 16.94 19.26
N GLY A 26 -25.17 15.74 19.33
CA GLY A 26 -23.77 15.61 19.76
C GLY A 26 -22.85 16.16 18.67
N PRO A 27 -21.68 16.73 19.02
CA PRO A 27 -20.74 17.20 18.01
C PRO A 27 -20.28 16.01 17.15
N ILE A 28 -20.49 16.09 15.84
CA ILE A 28 -19.88 15.16 14.88
C ILE A 28 -18.38 15.44 14.94
N ARG A 29 -17.66 14.60 15.68
CA ARG A 29 -16.21 14.60 15.68
C ARG A 29 -15.78 13.97 14.35
N VAL A 30 -15.47 14.81 13.37
CA VAL A 30 -14.73 14.36 12.18
C VAL A 30 -13.36 13.93 12.69
N GLN A 31 -13.20 12.63 12.95
CA GLN A 31 -11.88 12.04 13.09
C GLN A 31 -11.23 12.17 11.72
N ILE A 32 -10.32 13.13 11.59
CA ILE A 32 -9.27 13.01 10.59
C ILE A 32 -8.52 11.74 11.00
N ALA A 33 -8.81 10.63 10.32
CA ALA A 33 -8.13 9.37 10.57
C ALA A 33 -6.66 9.61 10.27
N THR A 34 -5.85 9.70 11.31
CA THR A 34 -4.40 9.62 11.18
C THR A 34 -4.08 8.26 10.58
N MET A 35 -3.34 8.24 9.47
CA MET A 35 -2.88 6.99 8.84
C MET A 35 -2.26 6.07 9.90
N SER A 36 -2.58 4.79 9.81
CA SER A 36 -2.04 3.76 10.70
C SER A 36 -0.53 3.60 10.51
N ALA A 37 0.15 2.92 11.43
CA ALA A 37 1.60 2.69 11.31
C ALA A 37 1.98 1.91 10.05
N VAL A 38 1.16 0.93 9.62
CA VAL A 38 1.45 0.13 8.42
C VAL A 38 1.36 0.99 7.15
N SER A 39 0.29 1.77 7.01
CA SER A 39 0.16 2.68 5.86
C SER A 39 1.25 3.75 5.85
N ASN A 40 1.63 4.28 7.02
CA ASN A 40 2.75 5.23 7.11
C ASN A 40 4.08 4.61 6.67
N ALA A 41 4.33 3.34 7.00
CA ALA A 41 5.56 2.64 6.60
C ALA A 41 5.65 2.44 5.08
N ILE A 42 4.53 2.03 4.45
CA ILE A 42 4.42 1.81 3.01
C ILE A 42 4.54 3.14 2.24
N VAL A 43 3.74 4.15 2.62
CA VAL A 43 3.79 5.48 1.99
C VAL A 43 5.14 6.17 2.18
N LYS A 44 5.87 5.85 3.25
CA LYS A 44 7.25 6.32 3.41
C LYS A 44 8.14 5.74 2.30
N ASP A 45 8.07 4.44 2.02
CA ASP A 45 8.84 3.81 0.94
C ASP A 45 8.49 4.45 -0.41
N HIS A 46 7.20 4.69 -0.70
CA HIS A 46 6.75 5.33 -1.94
C HIS A 46 7.39 6.70 -2.16
N ARG A 47 7.44 7.52 -1.09
CA ARG A 47 8.07 8.84 -1.12
C ARG A 47 9.57 8.75 -1.37
N GLU A 48 10.25 7.77 -0.75
CA GLU A 48 11.68 7.53 -0.96
C GLU A 48 11.94 7.05 -2.39
N LEU A 49 11.15 6.13 -2.92
CA LEU A 49 11.22 5.66 -4.30
C LEU A 49 11.04 6.82 -5.30
N LYS A 50 10.04 7.68 -5.08
CA LYS A 50 9.82 8.90 -5.90
C LYS A 50 11.02 9.83 -5.86
N LYS A 51 11.61 10.02 -4.68
CA LYS A 51 12.83 10.81 -4.52
C LYS A 51 13.96 10.22 -5.36
N TYR A 52 14.27 8.93 -5.22
CA TYR A 52 15.38 8.31 -5.94
C TYR A 52 15.18 8.30 -7.45
N TYR A 53 13.95 8.04 -7.90
CA TYR A 53 13.58 8.19 -9.30
C TYR A 53 13.86 9.62 -9.80
N THR A 54 13.42 10.64 -9.06
CA THR A 54 13.60 12.05 -9.40
C THR A 54 15.09 12.42 -9.50
N GLU A 55 15.92 11.93 -8.56
CA GLU A 55 17.38 12.13 -8.57
C GLU A 55 18.04 11.54 -9.83
N VAL A 56 17.56 10.40 -10.31
CA VAL A 56 18.06 9.79 -11.56
C VAL A 56 17.64 10.62 -12.78
N VAL A 57 16.36 10.94 -12.93
CA VAL A 57 15.85 11.56 -14.17
C VAL A 57 16.22 13.02 -14.35
N ASN A 58 16.52 13.74 -13.26
CA ASN A 58 16.88 15.16 -13.29
C ASN A 58 18.38 15.41 -13.34
N SER A 59 19.21 14.38 -13.17
CA SER A 59 20.67 14.50 -13.25
C SER A 59 21.19 14.16 -14.64
N THR A 60 22.26 14.82 -15.06
CA THR A 60 23.08 14.45 -16.23
C THR A 60 24.43 13.85 -15.80
N ASP A 61 24.71 13.77 -14.51
CA ASP A 61 25.91 13.11 -13.98
C ASP A 61 25.66 11.60 -13.86
N HIS A 62 26.40 10.82 -14.65
CA HIS A 62 26.28 9.38 -14.69
C HIS A 62 26.65 8.70 -13.36
N ASP A 63 27.55 9.25 -12.55
CA ASP A 63 27.85 8.65 -11.25
C ASP A 63 26.67 8.83 -10.28
N HIS A 64 26.10 10.04 -10.21
CA HIS A 64 24.87 10.33 -9.47
C HIS A 64 23.71 9.43 -9.90
N GLN A 65 23.45 9.34 -11.21
CA GLN A 65 22.41 8.45 -11.76
C GLN A 65 22.63 6.98 -11.39
N GLN A 66 23.87 6.50 -11.40
CA GLN A 66 24.17 5.11 -11.03
C GLN A 66 23.93 4.87 -9.53
N ARG A 67 24.37 5.80 -8.67
CA ARG A 67 24.16 5.72 -7.21
C ARG A 67 22.68 5.68 -6.87
N PHE A 68 21.91 6.63 -7.38
CA PHE A 68 20.47 6.70 -7.09
C PHE A 68 19.65 5.61 -7.79
N GLY A 69 20.06 5.15 -8.98
CA GLY A 69 19.40 4.00 -9.60
C GLY A 69 19.65 2.69 -8.86
N ASN A 70 20.85 2.49 -8.29
CA ASN A 70 21.10 1.37 -7.38
C ASN A 70 20.23 1.47 -6.11
N GLN A 71 20.08 2.68 -5.54
CA GLN A 71 19.22 2.91 -4.38
C GLN A 71 17.74 2.63 -4.71
N PHE A 72 17.26 3.07 -5.88
CA PHE A 72 15.92 2.80 -6.36
C PHE A 72 15.66 1.29 -6.51
N VAL A 73 16.56 0.55 -7.17
CA VAL A 73 16.47 -0.92 -7.29
C VAL A 73 16.44 -1.58 -5.91
N TRP A 74 17.30 -1.12 -5.00
CA TRP A 74 17.43 -1.70 -3.67
C TRP A 74 16.16 -1.57 -2.85
N GLU A 75 15.57 -0.38 -2.80
CA GLU A 75 14.34 -0.17 -2.04
C GLU A 75 13.13 -0.80 -2.73
N LEU A 76 13.00 -0.71 -4.07
CA LEU A 76 11.83 -1.25 -4.78
C LEU A 76 11.74 -2.77 -4.67
N ALA A 77 12.87 -3.47 -4.77
CA ALA A 77 12.90 -4.93 -4.61
C ALA A 77 12.50 -5.35 -3.18
N ARG A 78 12.99 -4.63 -2.16
CA ARG A 78 12.68 -4.94 -0.76
C ARG A 78 11.24 -4.61 -0.39
N HIS A 79 10.74 -3.50 -0.90
CA HIS A 79 9.37 -3.03 -0.72
C HIS A 79 8.37 -4.06 -1.27
N SER A 80 8.44 -4.32 -2.58
CA SER A 80 7.51 -5.23 -3.27
C SER A 80 7.45 -6.64 -2.66
N ILE A 81 8.60 -7.25 -2.37
CA ILE A 81 8.65 -8.59 -1.76
C ILE A 81 8.11 -8.56 -0.32
N SER A 82 8.31 -7.46 0.42
CA SER A 82 7.78 -7.35 1.78
C SER A 82 6.26 -7.20 1.78
N GLU A 83 5.66 -6.56 0.79
CA GLU A 83 4.20 -6.49 0.63
C GLU A 83 3.61 -7.87 0.31
N GLU A 84 4.22 -8.59 -0.62
CA GLU A 84 3.82 -9.95 -0.98
C GLU A 84 3.89 -10.94 0.18
N LEU A 85 4.86 -10.75 1.08
CA LEU A 85 5.08 -11.61 2.24
C LEU A 85 4.25 -11.24 3.47
N VAL A 86 3.83 -9.98 3.58
CA VAL A 86 3.24 -9.45 4.83
C VAL A 86 1.88 -8.81 4.59
N ILE A 87 1.78 -7.90 3.62
CA ILE A 87 0.59 -7.08 3.39
C ILE A 87 -0.48 -7.87 2.64
N TYR A 88 -0.13 -8.54 1.55
CA TYR A 88 -1.10 -9.30 0.77
C TYR A 88 -1.73 -10.47 1.55
N PRO A 89 -0.97 -11.24 2.36
CA PRO A 89 -1.57 -12.21 3.28
C PRO A 89 -2.50 -11.57 4.32
N ALA A 90 -2.19 -10.36 4.80
CA ALA A 90 -3.07 -9.63 5.71
C ALA A 90 -4.37 -9.19 5.01
N MET A 91 -4.28 -8.68 3.78
CA MET A 91 -5.45 -8.36 2.95
C MET A 91 -6.33 -9.60 2.75
N GLU A 92 -5.75 -10.71 2.32
CA GLU A 92 -6.47 -11.98 2.16
C GLU A 92 -7.17 -12.45 3.44
N LYS A 93 -6.46 -12.35 4.57
CA LYS A 93 -6.95 -12.79 5.88
C LYS A 93 -8.10 -11.93 6.41
N TYR A 94 -7.97 -10.61 6.36
CA TYR A 94 -8.87 -9.70 7.04
C TYR A 94 -9.95 -9.10 6.13
N MET A 95 -9.77 -9.13 4.81
CA MET A 95 -10.73 -8.60 3.84
C MET A 95 -11.42 -9.70 3.00
N GLY A 96 -11.08 -10.96 3.22
CA GLY A 96 -11.67 -12.13 2.54
C GLY A 96 -11.51 -12.08 1.02
N ASP A 97 -12.56 -12.43 0.27
CA ASP A 97 -12.51 -12.47 -1.20
C ASP A 97 -12.18 -11.12 -1.84
N LYS A 98 -12.54 -10.00 -1.20
CA LYS A 98 -12.13 -8.67 -1.68
C LYS A 98 -10.62 -8.52 -1.56
N GLY A 99 -10.05 -8.88 -0.41
CA GLY A 99 -8.61 -8.81 -0.17
C GLY A 99 -7.81 -9.69 -1.11
N ARG A 100 -8.30 -10.91 -1.37
CA ARG A 100 -7.68 -11.82 -2.34
C ARG A 100 -7.62 -11.23 -3.74
N ARG A 101 -8.73 -10.67 -4.24
CA ARG A 101 -8.74 -10.07 -5.59
C ARG A 101 -7.78 -8.89 -5.70
N LEU A 102 -7.71 -8.02 -4.68
CA LEU A 102 -6.79 -6.88 -4.68
C LEU A 102 -5.34 -7.37 -4.63
N ALA A 103 -5.02 -8.30 -3.73
CA ALA A 103 -3.69 -8.89 -3.65
C ALA A 103 -3.27 -9.59 -4.96
N ASP A 104 -4.18 -10.23 -5.69
CA ASP A 104 -3.88 -10.85 -6.99
C ASP A 104 -3.68 -9.81 -8.10
N GLU A 105 -4.41 -8.69 -8.07
CA GLU A 105 -4.19 -7.53 -8.95
C GLU A 105 -2.81 -6.91 -8.71
N ASP A 106 -2.48 -6.64 -7.44
CA ASP A 106 -1.21 -6.05 -7.03
C ASP A 106 0.00 -6.93 -7.38
N ARG A 107 -0.12 -8.26 -7.23
CA ARG A 107 0.92 -9.22 -7.67
C ARG A 107 1.19 -9.16 -9.16
N GLU A 108 0.15 -9.03 -9.98
CA GLU A 108 0.30 -8.92 -11.44
C GLU A 108 1.00 -7.60 -11.82
N GLU A 109 0.63 -6.50 -11.17
CA GLU A 109 1.29 -5.20 -11.36
C GLU A 109 2.77 -5.26 -10.93
N HIS A 110 3.05 -5.86 -9.76
CA HIS A 110 4.40 -6.12 -9.28
C HIS A 110 5.21 -6.98 -10.25
N HIS A 111 4.63 -8.03 -10.82
CA HIS A 111 5.33 -8.88 -11.78
C HIS A 111 5.84 -8.06 -12.98
N GLN A 112 4.99 -7.20 -13.53
CA GLN A 112 5.37 -6.32 -14.66
C GLN A 112 6.50 -5.35 -14.26
N VAL A 113 6.42 -4.76 -13.06
CA VAL A 113 7.48 -3.92 -12.51
C VAL A 113 8.78 -4.69 -12.30
N LYS A 114 8.72 -5.91 -11.75
CA LYS A 114 9.90 -6.76 -11.48
C LYS A 114 10.61 -7.17 -12.77
N GLU A 115 9.89 -7.50 -13.83
CA GLU A 115 10.46 -7.82 -15.15
C GLU A 115 11.26 -6.63 -15.70
N ARG A 116 10.69 -5.43 -15.64
CA ARG A 116 11.38 -4.20 -16.06
C ARG A 116 12.56 -3.87 -15.15
N LEU A 117 12.39 -4.02 -13.84
CA LEU A 117 13.45 -3.80 -12.86
C LEU A 117 14.62 -4.75 -13.10
N LYS A 118 14.37 -5.99 -13.54
CA LYS A 118 15.41 -6.95 -13.94
C LYS A 118 16.22 -6.47 -15.15
N VAL A 119 15.59 -5.80 -16.11
CA VAL A 119 16.28 -5.17 -17.23
C VAL A 119 17.09 -3.98 -16.73
N PHE A 120 16.44 -3.02 -16.07
CA PHE A 120 17.06 -1.78 -15.58
C PHE A 120 18.28 -2.03 -14.71
N GLN A 121 18.19 -2.96 -13.77
CA GLN A 121 19.27 -3.22 -12.82
C GLN A 121 20.56 -3.72 -13.49
N ASN A 122 20.51 -4.19 -14.74
CA ASN A 122 21.67 -4.63 -15.52
C ASN A 122 22.21 -3.55 -16.47
N LEU A 123 21.53 -2.41 -16.59
CA LEU A 123 21.99 -1.24 -17.35
C LEU A 123 23.01 -0.43 -16.53
N LYS A 124 23.89 0.26 -17.25
CA LYS A 124 24.76 1.31 -16.72
C LYS A 124 24.11 2.66 -16.97
N SER A 125 24.35 3.64 -16.10
CA SER A 125 23.86 5.00 -16.31
C SER A 125 24.33 5.65 -17.62
N THR A 126 25.43 5.18 -18.20
CA THR A 126 25.94 5.61 -19.51
C THR A 126 25.17 5.01 -20.70
N ASP A 127 24.35 3.99 -20.47
CA ASP A 127 23.60 3.33 -21.54
C ASP A 127 22.42 4.24 -21.94
N PRO A 128 22.15 4.41 -23.25
CA PRO A 128 21.09 5.31 -23.72
C PRO A 128 19.69 4.88 -23.26
N GLY A 129 19.51 3.61 -22.88
CA GLY A 129 18.26 3.05 -22.35
C GLY A 129 18.05 3.26 -20.85
N TYR A 130 19.04 3.73 -20.08
CA TYR A 130 18.96 3.79 -18.61
C TYR A 130 17.81 4.68 -18.11
N VAL A 131 17.80 5.95 -18.54
CA VAL A 131 16.74 6.91 -18.16
C VAL A 131 15.37 6.54 -18.76
N PRO A 132 15.27 6.13 -20.04
CA PRO A 132 14.00 5.61 -20.57
C PRO A 132 13.42 4.43 -19.78
N GLU A 133 14.24 3.47 -19.34
CA GLU A 133 13.75 2.28 -18.64
C GLU A 133 13.25 2.62 -17.22
N ILE A 134 13.97 3.46 -16.45
CA ILE A 134 13.49 3.84 -15.11
C ILE A 134 12.20 4.68 -15.17
N LYS A 135 12.01 5.47 -16.24
CA LYS A 135 10.73 6.18 -16.49
C LYS A 135 9.59 5.21 -16.75
N HIS A 136 9.81 4.18 -17.55
CA HIS A 136 8.82 3.13 -17.79
C HIS A 136 8.45 2.41 -16.49
N ILE A 137 9.45 2.04 -15.67
CA ILE A 137 9.21 1.43 -14.36
C ILE A 137 8.38 2.37 -13.48
N TRP A 138 8.73 3.66 -13.45
CA TRP A 138 8.01 4.64 -12.66
C TRP A 138 6.56 4.82 -13.12
N ASP A 139 6.27 4.85 -14.41
CA ASP A 139 4.90 5.00 -14.92
C ASP A 139 3.98 3.85 -14.46
N LEU A 140 4.50 2.62 -14.41
CA LEU A 140 3.78 1.47 -13.87
C LEU A 140 3.63 1.56 -12.34
N LEU A 141 4.73 1.89 -11.66
CA LEU A 141 4.78 1.95 -10.20
C LEU A 141 3.94 3.10 -9.61
N ASP A 142 3.93 4.28 -10.22
CA ASP A 142 3.16 5.44 -9.74
C ASP A 142 1.65 5.15 -9.81
N LYS A 143 1.20 4.41 -10.84
CA LYS A 143 -0.18 3.90 -10.89
C LYS A 143 -0.48 2.91 -9.76
N HIS A 144 0.40 1.94 -9.54
CA HIS A 144 0.26 0.98 -8.44
C HIS A 144 0.17 1.70 -7.08
N ILE A 145 1.09 2.63 -6.82
CA ILE A 145 1.11 3.48 -5.62
C ILE A 145 -0.21 4.25 -5.46
N GLU A 146 -0.74 4.84 -6.54
CA GLU A 146 -2.00 5.57 -6.49
C GLU A 146 -3.18 4.67 -6.13
N ASP A 147 -3.27 3.47 -6.74
CA ASP A 147 -4.29 2.49 -6.41
C ASP A 147 -4.15 2.05 -4.94
N GLU A 148 -2.94 1.71 -4.49
CA GLU A 148 -2.70 1.21 -3.13
C GLU A 148 -3.01 2.27 -2.04
N GLU A 149 -2.51 3.49 -2.20
CA GLU A 149 -2.70 4.57 -1.22
C GLU A 149 -4.16 5.03 -1.11
N ASN A 150 -4.92 5.00 -2.22
CA ASN A 150 -6.29 5.52 -2.26
C ASN A 150 -7.37 4.44 -2.07
N ARG A 151 -7.04 3.16 -2.29
CA ARG A 151 -8.01 2.06 -2.32
C ARG A 151 -7.67 0.95 -1.34
N ASP A 152 -6.44 0.45 -1.37
CA ASP A 152 -6.11 -0.84 -0.75
C ASP A 152 -5.67 -0.66 0.71
N LEU A 153 -4.79 0.30 1.00
CA LEU A 153 -4.43 0.65 2.37
C LEU A 153 -5.64 1.14 3.20
N PRO A 154 -6.50 2.05 2.71
CA PRO A 154 -7.70 2.44 3.48
C PRO A 154 -8.66 1.28 3.73
N ALA A 155 -8.75 0.32 2.79
CA ALA A 155 -9.58 -0.86 2.96
C ALA A 155 -8.98 -1.83 4.00
N LEU A 156 -7.66 -2.02 3.99
CA LEU A 156 -6.93 -2.82 4.98
C LEU A 156 -7.03 -2.21 6.38
N GLU A 157 -6.84 -0.90 6.52
CA GLU A 157 -6.99 -0.20 7.82
C GLU A 157 -8.37 -0.42 8.44
N LYS A 158 -9.42 -0.30 7.61
CA LYS A 158 -10.80 -0.55 8.06
C LYS A 158 -11.00 -2.00 8.51
N ALA A 159 -10.39 -2.96 7.82
CA ALA A 159 -10.47 -4.37 8.17
C ALA A 159 -9.71 -4.67 9.47
N LEU A 160 -8.47 -4.19 9.61
CA LEU A 160 -7.67 -4.35 10.83
C LEU A 160 -8.39 -3.77 12.05
N ALA A 161 -8.97 -2.57 11.94
CA ALA A 161 -9.74 -1.96 13.01
C ALA A 161 -10.98 -2.78 13.39
N ALA A 162 -11.68 -3.37 12.41
CA ALA A 162 -12.84 -4.23 12.66
C ALA A 162 -12.48 -5.56 13.36
N HIS A 163 -11.26 -6.04 13.14
CA HIS A 163 -10.73 -7.26 13.76
C HIS A 163 -9.94 -7.01 15.06
N ALA A 164 -9.81 -5.75 15.50
CA ALA A 164 -8.97 -5.34 16.64
C ALA A 164 -7.50 -5.81 16.51
N GLU A 165 -6.99 -5.80 15.28
CA GLU A 165 -5.64 -6.23 14.94
C GLU A 165 -4.66 -5.06 15.06
N ASP A 166 -3.42 -5.39 15.42
CA ASP A 166 -2.39 -4.40 15.68
C ASP A 166 -1.67 -3.99 14.38
N ALA A 167 -2.02 -2.81 13.87
CA ALA A 167 -1.39 -2.20 12.71
C ALA A 167 0.11 -1.90 12.96
N ASP A 168 0.54 -1.69 14.20
CA ASP A 168 1.95 -1.45 14.54
C ASP A 168 2.76 -2.75 14.39
N SER A 169 2.17 -3.90 14.76
CA SER A 169 2.78 -5.22 14.57
C SER A 169 2.93 -5.56 13.08
N LEU A 170 1.92 -5.22 12.25
CA LEU A 170 2.00 -5.41 10.80
C LEU A 170 3.08 -4.52 10.18
N ALA A 171 3.16 -3.25 10.58
CA ALA A 171 4.22 -2.33 10.17
C ALA A 171 5.61 -2.85 10.58
N ALA A 172 5.76 -3.32 11.81
CA ALA A 172 7.03 -3.87 12.30
C ALA A 172 7.44 -5.14 11.54
N SER A 173 6.47 -5.97 11.14
CA SER A 173 6.70 -7.17 10.34
C SER A 173 7.13 -6.82 8.91
N PHE A 174 6.47 -5.84 8.30
CA PHE A 174 6.83 -5.29 7.00
C PHE A 174 8.27 -4.76 7.00
N GLU A 175 8.60 -3.85 7.92
CA GLU A 175 9.95 -3.28 8.04
C GLU A 175 11.01 -4.34 8.34
N ARG A 176 10.72 -5.30 9.21
CA ARG A 176 11.64 -6.39 9.52
C ARG A 176 11.93 -7.26 8.29
N THR A 177 10.90 -7.55 7.50
CA THR A 177 11.00 -8.41 6.30
C THR A 177 11.98 -7.84 5.29
N LYS A 178 12.00 -6.51 5.13
CA LYS A 178 12.96 -5.80 4.26
C LYS A 178 14.43 -6.10 4.58
N HIS A 179 14.77 -6.56 5.79
CA HIS A 179 16.15 -6.93 6.13
C HIS A 179 16.59 -8.30 5.61
N PHE A 180 15.64 -9.17 5.25
CA PHE A 180 15.90 -10.57 4.90
C PHE A 180 15.56 -10.92 3.46
N VAL A 181 14.82 -10.05 2.77
CA VAL A 181 14.49 -10.22 1.36
C VAL A 181 15.63 -9.76 0.44
N PRO A 182 15.64 -10.23 -0.82
CA PRO A 182 16.56 -9.78 -1.86
C PRO A 182 16.58 -8.26 -2.03
N THR A 183 17.73 -7.76 -2.50
CA THR A 183 17.93 -6.33 -2.77
C THR A 183 17.82 -6.01 -4.26
N ARG A 184 17.43 -7.00 -5.08
CA ARG A 184 17.30 -6.91 -6.52
C ARG A 184 16.12 -7.75 -7.01
N SER A 185 15.70 -7.48 -8.24
CA SER A 185 14.62 -8.22 -8.89
C SER A 185 15.09 -9.58 -9.42
N HIS A 186 14.28 -10.61 -9.17
CA HIS A 186 14.47 -11.99 -9.62
C HIS A 186 13.14 -12.63 -10.06
N PRO A 187 12.49 -12.11 -11.10
CA PRO A 187 11.13 -12.54 -11.48
C PRO A 187 11.09 -13.96 -12.07
N SER A 188 12.23 -14.49 -12.53
CA SER A 188 12.37 -15.89 -12.96
C SER A 188 12.16 -16.91 -11.83
N ALA A 189 12.01 -16.45 -10.58
CA ALA A 189 11.59 -17.29 -9.47
C ALA A 189 10.09 -17.61 -9.49
N GLY A 190 9.28 -16.87 -10.26
CA GLY A 190 7.82 -16.95 -10.42
C GLY A 190 7.01 -16.15 -9.37
N GLU A 191 5.67 -16.14 -9.47
CA GLU A 191 4.73 -15.29 -8.72
C GLU A 191 3.68 -16.04 -7.84
N SER A 192 3.73 -17.36 -7.75
CA SER A 192 2.82 -18.21 -6.96
C SER A 192 3.36 -18.46 -5.55
N PRO A 193 2.73 -17.88 -4.50
CA PRO A 193 3.11 -18.17 -3.13
C PRO A 193 2.78 -19.65 -2.79
N PRO A 194 3.56 -20.33 -1.95
CA PRO A 194 4.76 -19.86 -1.24
C PRO A 194 6.09 -20.29 -1.89
N PHE A 195 6.08 -21.17 -2.92
CA PHE A 195 7.29 -21.82 -3.42
C PHE A 195 8.25 -20.85 -4.13
N GLU A 196 7.69 -19.90 -4.86
CA GLU A 196 8.44 -18.98 -5.72
C GLU A 196 9.09 -17.86 -4.90
N THR A 197 8.39 -17.42 -3.85
CA THR A 197 8.94 -16.54 -2.81
C THR A 197 10.18 -17.15 -2.13
N VAL A 198 10.19 -18.46 -1.85
CA VAL A 198 11.36 -19.14 -1.26
C VAL A 198 12.56 -19.10 -2.19
N MET A 199 12.36 -19.33 -3.49
CA MET A 199 13.44 -19.28 -4.48
C MET A 199 14.01 -17.87 -4.62
N GLY A 200 13.16 -16.84 -4.60
CA GLY A 200 13.58 -15.45 -4.55
C GLY A 200 14.46 -15.15 -3.34
N LEU A 201 14.06 -15.60 -2.14
CA LEU A 201 14.82 -15.39 -0.90
C LEU A 201 16.24 -15.99 -0.92
N LEU A 202 16.47 -17.07 -1.68
CA LEU A 202 17.81 -17.66 -1.82
C LEU A 202 18.81 -16.72 -2.52
N ALA A 203 18.33 -15.72 -3.27
CA ALA A 203 19.19 -14.73 -3.88
C ALA A 203 19.68 -13.65 -2.90
N ALA A 204 19.02 -13.47 -1.75
CA ALA A 204 19.31 -12.37 -0.83
C ALA A 204 20.79 -12.34 -0.34
N PRO A 205 21.41 -13.46 0.06
CA PRO A 205 22.83 -13.44 0.45
C PRO A 205 23.77 -13.06 -0.72
N ILE A 206 23.46 -13.52 -1.93
CA ILE A 206 24.25 -13.25 -3.14
C ILE A 206 24.14 -11.76 -3.50
N ASP A 207 22.94 -11.20 -3.46
CA ASP A 207 22.74 -9.79 -3.76
C ASP A 207 23.49 -8.91 -2.76
N ARG A 208 23.42 -9.22 -1.45
CA ARG A 208 24.16 -8.47 -0.41
C ARG A 208 25.66 -8.46 -0.64
N LEU A 209 26.24 -9.58 -1.07
CA LEU A 209 27.66 -9.63 -1.44
C LEU A 209 27.95 -8.76 -2.66
N ALA A 210 27.10 -8.82 -3.69
CA ALA A 210 27.25 -7.99 -4.87
C ALA A 210 27.06 -6.49 -4.58
N ASP A 211 26.23 -6.13 -3.60
CA ASP A 211 25.96 -4.74 -3.20
C ASP A 211 27.18 -4.09 -2.55
N MET A 212 28.05 -4.85 -1.89
CA MET A 212 29.33 -4.35 -1.35
C MET A 212 30.26 -3.77 -2.44
N PHE A 213 30.04 -4.13 -3.71
CA PHE A 213 30.81 -3.65 -4.86
C PHE A 213 30.05 -2.59 -5.67
N ARG A 214 28.83 -2.22 -5.27
CA ARG A 214 28.04 -1.16 -5.90
C ARG A 214 28.26 0.17 -5.21
N LYS A 215 27.94 1.25 -5.94
CA LYS A 215 27.93 2.61 -5.40
C LYS A 215 26.51 2.98 -5.01
N PHE A 216 26.35 3.58 -3.84
CA PHE A 216 25.09 4.08 -3.30
C PHE A 216 25.26 5.57 -2.92
N PRO A 217 24.17 6.34 -2.79
CA PRO A 217 24.24 7.71 -2.28
C PRO A 217 24.79 7.74 -0.85
N ASP A 218 25.50 8.81 -0.49
CA ASP A 218 25.92 9.02 0.90
C ASP A 218 24.70 9.39 1.77
N LYS A 219 24.80 9.20 3.09
CA LYS A 219 23.77 9.68 4.04
C LYS A 219 23.46 11.18 3.97
N ARG A 220 24.31 11.97 3.31
CA ARG A 220 24.13 13.42 3.13
C ARG A 220 23.34 13.74 1.86
N ASP A 221 23.23 12.78 0.95
CA ASP A 221 22.53 12.89 -0.33
C ASP A 221 21.07 12.40 -0.21
N VAL A 222 20.77 11.62 0.84
CA VAL A 222 19.45 11.02 1.16
C VAL A 222 18.71 11.81 2.23
#